data_AF-A0A218ZN61-F1
#
_entry.id   AF-A0A218ZN61-F1
#
_cell.length_a   1.000
_cell.length_b   1.000
_cell.length_c   1.000
_cell.angle_alpha   90.00
_cell.angle_beta   90.00
_cell.angle_gamma   90.00
#
_symmetry.space_group_name_H-M   'P 1'
#
loop_
_entity.id
_entity.type
_entity.pdbx_description
1 polymer ?
#
loop_
_entity_poly.entity_id
_entity_poly.type
_entity_poly.pdbx_seq_one_letter_code
_entity_poly.pdbx_strand_id
1 'polypeptide(L)' 'MNVIDLVGKNVRFLILGQYQESLTPELYMKGRLVGVDQAVYIIETDNQDKSGKQTICVPMSQCIVSTTD' A
#
# COMPACT_ATOMS: atom_id res chain seq x y z
N MET A 1 -2.81 17.64 -2.63
CA MET A 1 -2.84 16.94 -1.32
C MET A 1 -1.45 16.39 -1.09
N ASN A 2 -0.80 16.67 0.03
CA ASN A 2 0.52 16.13 0.32
C ASN A 2 0.35 14.65 0.69
N VAL A 3 1.25 13.80 0.22
CA VAL A 3 1.26 12.37 0.56
C VAL A 3 1.38 12.17 2.08
N ILE A 4 2.03 13.11 2.79
CA ILE A 4 2.10 13.12 4.25
C ILE A 4 0.71 13.24 4.90
N ASP A 5 -0.25 13.90 4.24
CA ASP A 5 -1.62 14.06 4.74
C ASP A 5 -2.42 12.74 4.74
N LEU A 6 -1.86 11.69 4.14
CA LEU A 6 -2.43 10.35 4.09
C LEU A 6 -1.97 9.47 5.25
N VAL A 7 -0.96 9.89 6.02
CA VAL A 7 -0.46 9.13 7.17
C VAL A 7 -1.58 8.97 8.20
N GLY A 8 -1.78 7.73 8.64
CA GLY A 8 -2.84 7.31 9.53
C GLY A 8 -4.12 6.86 8.83
N LYS A 9 -4.29 7.08 7.52
CA LYS A 9 -5.49 6.69 6.76
C LYS A 9 -5.39 5.26 6.21
N ASN A 10 -6.55 4.66 5.99
CA ASN A 10 -6.67 3.42 5.22
C ASN A 10 -6.45 3.74 3.74
N VAL A 11 -5.62 2.92 3.10
CA VAL A 11 -5.23 3.06 1.71
C VAL A 11 -5.37 1.73 0.99
N ARG A 12 -5.62 1.82 -0.30
CA ARG A 12 -5.44 0.73 -1.25
C ARG A 12 -4.20 1.02 -2.09
N PHE A 13 -3.39 0.00 -2.33
CA PHE A 13 -2.16 0.15 -3.10
C PHE A 13 -1.96 -0.99 -4.09
N LEU A 14 -1.38 -0.66 -5.24
CA LEU A 14 -1.09 -1.57 -6.34
C LEU A 14 0.41 -1.54 -6.63
N ILE A 15 1.07 -2.71 -6.68
CA ILE A 15 2.48 -2.83 -7.05
C ILE A 15 2.60 -3.00 -8.56
N LEU A 16 3.24 -2.04 -9.23
CA LEU A 16 3.26 -1.92 -10.70
C LEU A 16 4.06 -3.03 -11.40
N GLY A 17 5.07 -3.61 -10.73
CA GLY A 17 5.91 -4.68 -11.29
C GLY A 17 5.37 -6.11 -11.10
N GLN A 18 4.31 -6.27 -10.30
CA GLN A 18 3.64 -7.56 -10.07
C GLN A 18 2.29 -7.63 -10.80
N TYR A 19 1.94 -6.57 -11.54
CA TYR A 19 0.68 -6.45 -12.24
C TYR A 19 0.75 -7.09 -13.62
N GLN A 20 0.01 -8.19 -13.82
CA GLN A 20 -0.40 -8.67 -15.14
C GLN A 20 -1.91 -8.41 -15.29
N GLU A 21 -2.24 -7.37 -16.06
CA GLU A 21 -3.60 -6.87 -16.31
C GLU A 21 -4.54 -7.96 -16.87
N SER A 22 -4.01 -8.95 -17.59
CA SER A 22 -4.78 -10.07 -18.16
C SER A 22 -5.09 -11.22 -17.20
N LEU A 23 -4.43 -11.28 -16.04
CA LEU A 23 -4.51 -12.42 -15.10
C LEU A 23 -5.02 -12.03 -13.70
N THR A 24 -4.95 -10.74 -13.33
CA THR A 24 -5.30 -10.28 -11.98
C THR A 24 -6.05 -8.94 -11.98
N PRO A 25 -7.31 -8.91 -12.45
CA PRO A 25 -8.17 -7.76 -12.22
C PRO A 25 -8.32 -7.53 -10.70
N GLU A 26 -8.17 -6.28 -10.25
CA GLU A 26 -8.43 -5.83 -8.87
C GLU A 26 -7.43 -6.25 -7.77
N LEU A 27 -6.16 -6.49 -8.09
CA LEU A 27 -5.12 -6.79 -7.07
C LEU A 27 -4.67 -5.55 -6.28
N TYR A 28 -5.62 -4.77 -5.77
CA TYR A 28 -5.33 -3.73 -4.79
C TYR A 28 -5.18 -4.37 -3.41
N MET A 29 -4.00 -4.25 -2.83
CA MET A 29 -3.78 -4.60 -1.44
C MET A 29 -4.31 -3.48 -0.54
N LYS A 30 -4.90 -3.86 0.59
CA LYS A 30 -5.41 -2.92 1.59
C LYS A 30 -4.45 -2.83 2.75
N GLY A 31 -4.30 -1.63 3.28
CA GLY A 31 -3.52 -1.40 4.49
C GLY A 31 -3.74 -0.01 5.05
N ARG A 32 -3.00 0.31 6.10
CA ARG A 32 -2.96 1.64 6.69
C ARG A 32 -1.61 2.27 6.40
N LEU A 33 -1.60 3.47 5.83
CA LEU A 33 -0.35 4.20 5.65
C LEU A 33 0.10 4.68 7.03
N VAL A 34 1.22 4.18 7.54
CA VAL A 34 1.73 4.53 8.88
C VAL A 34 2.91 5.49 8.83
N GLY A 35 3.54 5.65 7.66
CA GLY A 35 4.64 6.60 7.50
C GLY A 35 5.10 6.74 6.06
N VAL A 36 5.93 7.76 5.86
CA VAL A 36 6.58 8.08 4.59
C VAL A 36 8.02 8.47 4.91
N ASP A 37 8.98 7.79 4.28
CA ASP A 37 10.41 8.09 4.46
C ASP A 37 11.15 7.94 3.12
N GLN A 38 12.05 8.88 2.80
CA GLN A 38 12.92 8.87 1.61
C GLN A 38 12.36 8.17 0.35
N ALA A 39 11.18 8.62 -0.13
CA ALA A 39 10.48 8.05 -1.30
C ALA A 39 9.96 6.61 -1.15
N VAL A 40 9.65 6.21 0.08
CA VAL A 40 9.06 4.91 0.46
C VAL A 40 7.78 5.15 1.25
N TYR A 41 6.74 4.37 0.94
CA TYR A 41 5.53 4.25 1.75
C TYR A 41 5.71 3.14 2.78
N ILE A 42 5.38 3.41 4.04
CA ILE A 42 5.36 2.42 5.11
C ILE A 42 3.89 2.07 5.36
N ILE A 43 3.50 0.84 5.07
CA ILE A 43 2.10 0.39 5.08
C ILE A 43 1.95 -0.78 6.04
N GLU A 44 1.01 -0.68 6.96
CA GLU A 44 0.58 -1.76 7.84
C GLU A 44 -0.56 -2.54 7.16
N THR A 45 -0.35 -3.82 6.88
CA THR A 45 -1.32 -4.73 6.25
C THR A 45 -1.72 -5.84 7.20
N ASP A 46 -2.94 -6.36 7.07
CA ASP A 46 -3.33 -7.58 7.76
C ASP A 46 -2.68 -8.78 7.08
N ASN A 47 -1.98 -9.61 7.87
CA ASN A 47 -1.37 -10.82 7.36
C ASN A 47 -2.46 -11.90 7.19
N GLN A 48 -2.68 -12.36 5.95
CA GLN A 48 -3.75 -13.34 5.66
C GLN A 48 -3.52 -14.69 6.37
N ASP A 49 -2.27 -15.03 6.71
CA ASP A 49 -1.90 -16.37 7.22
C ASP A 49 -1.49 -16.42 8.69
N LYS A 50 -1.29 -15.28 9.37
CA LYS A 50 -0.89 -15.25 10.80
C LYS A 50 -1.63 -14.12 11.50
N SER A 51 -2.15 -14.38 12.71
CA SER A 51 -2.83 -13.37 13.52
C SER A 51 -1.84 -12.28 13.97
N GLY A 52 -1.60 -11.30 13.11
CA GLY A 52 -0.64 -10.23 13.36
C GLY A 52 -0.59 -9.26 12.20
N LYS A 53 -0.40 -7.98 12.54
CA LYS A 53 -0.19 -6.94 11.55
C LYS A 53 1.22 -7.05 10.97
N GLN A 54 1.34 -6.89 9.66
CA GLN A 54 2.63 -6.85 8.98
C GLN A 54 2.89 -5.41 8.52
N THR A 55 4.08 -4.89 8.76
CA THR A 55 4.51 -3.62 8.16
C THR A 55 5.37 -3.93 6.94
N ILE A 56 5.02 -3.33 5.81
CA ILE A 56 5.78 -3.42 4.56
C ILE A 56 6.26 -2.03 4.13
N CYS A 57 7.41 -2.01 3.47
CA CYS A 57 8.00 -0.80 2.90
C CYS A 57 7.92 -0.90 1.37
N VAL A 58 7.22 0.04 0.72
CA VAL A 58 6.99 0.01 -0.73
C VAL A 58 7.56 1.27 -1.37
N PRO A 59 8.51 1.16 -2.31
CA PRO A 59 9.02 2.32 -3.03
C PRO A 59 7.90 3.06 -3.78
N MET A 60 7.86 4.39 -3.67
CA MET A 60 6.85 5.22 -4.34
C MET A 60 6.86 5.02 -5.86
N SER A 61 8.03 4.79 -6.46
CA SER A 61 8.19 4.57 -7.89
C SER A 61 7.62 3.24 -8.39
N GLN A 62 7.33 2.30 -7.48
CA GLN A 62 6.87 0.95 -7.81
C GLN A 62 5.42 0.69 -7.42
N CYS A 63 4.70 1.70 -6.92
CA CYS A 63 3.32 1.52 -6.51
C CYS A 63 2.44 2.74 -6.75
N ILE A 64 1.15 2.48 -6.88
CA ILE A 64 0.12 3.51 -6.84
C ILE A 64 -0.62 3.36 -5.51
N VAL A 65 -0.71 4.44 -4.74
CA VAL A 65 -1.46 4.50 -3.48
C VAL A 65 -2.68 5.40 -3.69
N SER A 66 -3.84 4.95 -3.22
CA SER A 66 -5.06 5.78 -3.19
C SER A 66 -5.80 5.57 -1.88
N THR A 67 -6.51 6.60 -1.44
CA THR A 67 -7.39 6.50 -0.27
C THR A 67 -8.60 5.63 -0.61
N THR A 68 -9.00 4.81 0.35
CA THR A 68 -10.35 4.28 0.42
C THR A 68 -11.16 5.27 1.24
N ASP A 69 -12.11 5.96 0.61
CA ASP A 69 -13.13 6.75 1.31
C ASP A 69 -13.94 5.86 2.27
#